data_AF-A0A6V8SGN6-F1
#
_entry.id   AF-A0A6V8SGN6-F1
#
_cell.length_a   1.000
_cell.length_b   1.000
_cell.length_c   1.000
_cell.angle_alpha   90.00
_cell.angle_beta   90.00
_cell.angle_gamma   90.00
#
_symmetry.space_group_name_H-M   'P 1'
#
loop_
_entity.id
_entity.type
_entity.pdbx_description
1 polymer ?
#
loop_
_entity_poly.entity_id
_entity_poly.type
_entity_poly.pdbx_seq_one_letter_code
_entity_poly.pdbx_strand_id
1 'polypeptide(L)'
;MGISHAINFQAIGPNVATTGDFVLPSSEVNPVASTLKINNIAATAIHNHMLSESPRLFFMHFWAVGRPEPIVKIFKSVLDFAK
;
A
#
# COMPACT_ATOMS: atom_id res chain seq x y z
N MET A 1 15.25 10.78 -6.86
CA MET A 1 14.87 10.71 -5.44
C MET A 1 14.59 9.26 -5.11
N GLY A 2 15.23 8.70 -4.09
CA GLY A 2 15.00 7.31 -3.67
C GLY A 2 13.72 7.21 -2.84
N ILE A 3 12.56 7.22 -3.49
CA ILE A 3 11.25 7.01 -2.85
C ILE A 3 10.74 5.65 -3.34
N SER A 4 10.26 4.81 -2.42
CA SER A 4 9.84 3.45 -2.69
C SER A 4 8.57 3.11 -1.92
N HIS A 5 7.72 2.27 -2.50
CA HIS A 5 6.64 1.62 -1.75
C HIS A 5 7.26 0.69 -0.69
N ALA A 6 6.95 0.94 0.58
CA ALA A 6 7.40 0.07 1.66
C ALA A 6 6.34 -1.01 1.93
N ILE A 7 6.73 -2.28 1.89
CA ILE A 7 5.84 -3.41 2.20
C ILE A 7 6.59 -4.38 3.12
N ASN A 8 6.16 -4.45 4.37
CA ASN A 8 6.78 -5.30 5.39
C ASN A 8 5.92 -6.53 5.66
N PHE A 9 6.56 -7.68 5.89
CA PHE A 9 5.89 -8.92 6.26
C PHE A 9 6.49 -9.47 7.56
N GLN A 10 5.65 -9.72 8.54
CA GLN A 10 6.01 -10.42 9.76
C GLN A 10 5.22 -11.72 9.86
N ALA A 11 5.92 -12.84 9.99
CA ALA A 11 5.28 -14.14 10.15
C ALA A 11 4.56 -14.24 11.50
N ILE A 12 3.32 -14.75 11.47
CA ILE A 12 2.49 -15.04 12.64
C ILE A 12 1.84 -16.42 12.44
N GLY A 13 2.59 -17.48 12.77
CA GLY A 13 2.20 -18.86 12.51
C GLY A 13 2.04 -19.12 10.99
N PRO A 14 0.87 -19.60 10.51
CA PRO A 14 0.63 -19.84 9.09
C PRO A 14 0.28 -18.57 8.30
N ASN A 15 0.16 -17.42 8.97
CA ASN A 15 -0.24 -16.15 8.40
C ASN A 15 0.92 -15.13 8.46
N VAL A 16 0.69 -13.97 7.86
CA VAL A 16 1.53 -12.78 8.00
C VAL A 16 0.69 -11.62 8.51
N ALA A 17 1.29 -10.80 9.37
CA ALA A 17 0.87 -9.43 9.61
C ALA A 17 1.71 -8.54 8.68
N THR A 18 1.06 -7.66 7.94
CA THR A 18 1.72 -6.80 6.95
C THR A 18 1.26 -5.36 7.07
N THR A 19 2.21 -4.45 6.92
CA THR A 19 2.01 -3.01 6.93
C THR A 19 3.10 -2.31 6.12
N GLY A 20 2.90 -1.03 5.86
CA GLY A 20 3.75 -0.20 5.02
C GLY A 20 2.89 0.84 4.32
N ASP A 21 3.39 1.34 3.19
CA ASP A 21 2.70 2.36 2.42
C ASP A 21 2.89 2.22 0.90
N PHE A 22 1.86 2.64 0.18
CA PHE A 22 1.96 2.92 -1.25
C PHE A 22 2.19 4.42 -1.45
N VAL A 23 3.22 4.76 -2.23
CA VAL A 23 3.50 6.14 -2.66
C VAL A 23 2.80 6.39 -4.00
N LEU A 24 1.85 7.31 -4.03
CA LEU A 24 0.92 7.44 -5.14
C LEU A 24 0.83 8.90 -5.64
N PRO A 25 0.76 9.15 -6.95
CA PRO A 25 0.22 10.40 -7.46
C PRO A 25 -1.28 10.50 -7.11
N SER A 26 -1.83 11.72 -7.14
CA SER A 26 -3.24 11.96 -6.78
C SER A 26 -4.23 11.13 -7.60
N SER A 27 -3.91 10.81 -8.85
CA SER A 27 -4.74 10.00 -9.75
C SER A 27 -4.88 8.54 -9.32
N GLU A 28 -3.95 8.01 -8.53
CA GLU A 28 -3.90 6.60 -8.15
C GLU A 28 -4.47 6.34 -6.74
N VAL A 29 -4.67 7.37 -5.93
CA VAL A 29 -5.18 7.25 -4.55
C VAL A 29 -6.50 6.48 -4.50
N ASN A 30 -7.53 6.92 -5.23
CA ASN A 30 -8.85 6.28 -5.16
C ASN A 30 -8.88 4.87 -5.78
N PRO A 31 -8.25 4.62 -6.94
CA PRO A 31 -8.12 3.25 -7.48
C PRO A 31 -7.45 2.29 -6.48
N VAL A 32 -6.33 2.68 -5.88
CA VAL A 32 -5.61 1.83 -4.92
C VAL A 32 -6.45 1.62 -3.66
N ALA A 33 -7.03 2.67 -3.07
CA ALA A 33 -7.90 2.55 -1.90
C ALA A 33 -9.08 1.60 -2.15
N SER A 34 -9.66 1.65 -3.35
CA SER A 34 -10.78 0.78 -3.75
C SER A 34 -10.34 -0.68 -3.82
N THR A 35 -9.19 -0.94 -4.44
CA THR A 35 -8.59 -2.29 -4.52
C THR A 35 -8.30 -2.86 -3.13
N LEU A 36 -7.70 -2.06 -2.23
CA LEU A 36 -7.45 -2.49 -0.85
C LEU A 36 -8.77 -2.83 -0.14
N LYS A 37 -9.78 -1.96 -0.25
CA LYS A 37 -11.10 -2.15 0.38
C LYS A 37 -11.80 -3.42 -0.12
N ILE A 38 -11.83 -3.67 -1.43
CA ILE A 38 -12.48 -4.87 -2.01
C ILE A 38 -11.80 -6.16 -1.54
N ASN A 39 -10.49 -6.11 -1.26
CA ASN A 39 -9.71 -7.25 -0.80
C ASN A 39 -9.58 -7.33 0.74
N ASN A 40 -10.39 -6.58 1.50
CA ASN A 40 -10.35 -6.53 2.97
C ASN A 40 -8.98 -6.12 3.55
N ILE A 41 -8.24 -5.26 2.85
CA ILE A 41 -7.03 -4.62 3.34
C ILE A 41 -7.39 -3.23 3.84
N ALA A 42 -7.06 -2.93 5.08
CA ALA A 42 -7.39 -1.64 5.67
C ALA A 42 -6.40 -0.57 5.20
N ALA A 43 -6.91 0.51 4.61
CA ALA A 43 -6.13 1.76 4.50
C ALA A 43 -6.22 2.48 5.86
N THR A 44 -5.07 2.66 6.51
CA THR A 44 -5.01 3.18 7.89
C THR A 44 -4.74 4.68 7.94
N ALA A 45 -4.07 5.24 6.94
CA ALA A 45 -3.84 6.68 6.80
C ALA A 45 -3.53 7.07 5.36
N ILE A 46 -3.77 8.34 5.01
CA ILE A 46 -3.33 8.97 3.76
C ILE A 46 -2.78 10.35 4.11
N HIS A 47 -1.52 10.61 3.76
CA HIS A 47 -0.86 11.90 4.01
C HIS A 47 0.31 12.16 3.06
N ASN A 48 1.01 13.28 3.23
CA ASN A 48 2.22 13.65 2.48
C ASN A 48 3.44 13.58 3.41
N HIS A 49 4.59 13.14 2.91
CA HIS A 49 5.87 13.20 3.66
C HIS A 49 6.66 14.49 3.40
N MET A 50 6.39 15.16 2.28
CA MET A 50 7.07 16.39 1.88
C MET A 50 6.08 17.56 1.87
N LEU A 51 6.62 18.78 1.96
CA LEU A 51 5.84 20.02 2.01
C LEU A 51 5.69 20.70 0.64
N SER A 52 6.61 20.44 -0.28
CA SER A 52 6.74 21.21 -1.53
C SER A 52 7.22 20.35 -2.71
N GLU A 53 7.04 19.03 -2.60
CA GLU A 53 7.34 18.10 -3.68
C GLU A 53 6.47 18.37 -4.92
N SER A 54 7.05 18.17 -6.09
CA SER A 54 6.34 18.22 -7.38
C SER A 54 6.84 17.08 -8.26
N PRO A 55 5.96 16.18 -8.74
CA PRO A 55 4.53 16.13 -8.46
C PRO A 55 4.21 15.81 -6.99
N ARG A 56 3.00 16.19 -6.54
CA ARG A 56 2.54 15.88 -5.18
C ARG A 56 2.34 14.38 -5.01
N LEU A 57 2.91 13.82 -3.95
CA LEU A 57 2.86 12.37 -3.66
C LEU A 57 2.07 12.11 -2.37
N PHE A 58 1.22 11.10 -2.39
CA PHE A 58 0.41 10.65 -1.26
C PHE A 58 0.92 9.30 -0.77
N PHE A 59 1.04 9.15 0.54
CA PHE A 59 1.49 7.95 1.21
C PHE A 59 0.29 7.30 1.86
N MET A 60 -0.16 6.19 1.27
CA MET A 60 -1.31 5.43 1.77
C MET A 60 -0.82 4.27 2.62
N HIS A 61 -0.96 4.42 3.94
CA HIS A 61 -0.62 3.38 4.90
C HIS A 61 -1.68 2.29 4.90
N PHE A 62 -1.25 1.05 5.10
CA PHE A 62 -2.16 -0.09 5.15
C PHE A 62 -1.87 -1.05 6.31
N TRP A 63 -2.87 -1.88 6.62
CA TRP A 63 -2.76 -3.01 7.54
C TRP A 63 -3.53 -4.21 6.99
N ALA A 64 -2.91 -5.40 7.03
CA ALA A 64 -3.59 -6.65 6.76
C ALA A 64 -2.99 -7.81 7.58
N VAL A 65 -3.83 -8.79 7.87
CA VAL A 65 -3.44 -10.07 8.44
C VAL A 65 -4.07 -11.19 7.62
N GLY A 66 -3.29 -12.17 7.20
CA GLY A 66 -3.83 -13.28 6.42
C GLY A 66 -2.79 -14.22 5.86
N ARG A 67 -3.22 -15.10 4.95
CA ARG A 67 -2.31 -16.04 4.26
C ARG A 67 -1.34 -15.25 3.37
N PRO A 68 -0.05 -15.63 3.32
CA PRO A 68 0.95 -14.87 2.56
C PRO A 68 0.64 -14.76 1.07
N GLU A 69 0.28 -15.88 0.43
CA GLU A 69 0.12 -15.94 -1.03
C GLU A 69 -1.02 -15.03 -1.56
N PRO A 70 -2.25 -15.04 -0.99
CA PRO A 70 -3.28 -14.08 -1.40
C PRO A 70 -2.86 -12.62 -1.23
N ILE A 71 -2.25 -12.27 -0.09
CA ILE A 71 -1.79 -10.91 0.20
C ILE A 71 -0.76 -10.45 -0.83
N VAL A 72 0.23 -11.29 -1.13
CA VAL A 72 1.27 -10.99 -2.12
C VAL A 72 0.66 -10.78 -3.51
N LYS A 73 -0.33 -11.58 -3.92
CA LYS A 73 -1.02 -11.40 -5.22
C LYS A 73 -1.75 -10.06 -5.30
N ILE A 74 -2.43 -9.67 -4.22
CA ILE A 74 -3.13 -8.38 -4.15
C ILE A 74 -2.11 -7.23 -4.24
N PHE A 75 -1.07 -7.23 -3.41
CA PHE A 75 -0.05 -6.18 -3.44
C PHE A 75 0.69 -6.12 -4.77
N LYS A 76 0.99 -7.26 -5.38
CA LYS A 76 1.54 -7.28 -6.73
C LYS A 76 0.61 -6.59 -7.73
N SER A 77 -0.70 -6.85 -7.69
CA SER A 77 -1.65 -6.18 -8.59
C SER A 77 -1.71 -4.66 -8.38
N VAL A 78 -1.56 -4.20 -7.13
CA VAL A 78 -1.48 -2.76 -6.81
C VAL A 78 -0.18 -2.16 -7.35
N LEU A 79 0.96 -2.83 -7.16
CA LEU A 79 2.26 -2.37 -7.67
C LEU A 79 2.38 -2.44 -9.20
N ASP A 80 1.70 -3.38 -9.85
CA ASP A 80 1.67 -3.43 -11.32
C ASP A 80 0.82 -2.28 -11.91
N PHE A 81 -0.11 -1.73 -11.10
CA PHE A 81 -0.92 -0.56 -11.44
C PHE A 81 -0.23 0.76 -11.10
N ALA A 82 0.33 0.89 -9.88
CA ALA A 82 0.99 2.09 -9.39
C ALA A 82 2.38 2.24 -10.04
N LYS A 83 2.61 3.34 -10.78
CA LYS A 83 3.82 3.52 -11.60
C LYS A 83 4.75 4.60 -11.09
#